data_AF-A0A9C8ADC2-F1
#
_entry.id   AF-A0A9C8ADC2-F1
#
_cell.length_a   1.000
_cell.length_b   1.000
_cell.length_c   1.000
_cell.angle_alpha   90.00
_cell.angle_beta   90.00
_cell.angle_gamma   90.00
#
_symmetry.space_group_name_H-M   'P 1'
#
loop_
_entity.id
_entity.type
_entity.pdbx_description
1 polymer ?
#
loop_
_entity_poly.entity_id
_entity_poly.type
_entity_poly.pdbx_seq_one_letter_code
_entity_poly.pdbx_strand_id
1 'polypeptide(L)'
;MGNVRKITPNKPTSSKRFSTQHEHPIFCFKYLDRNYYSLGACTKEEKAAFADTLDRLSQLTWAEISKSHRHGLGYEKIARNSIRATIPTHVKEDVIFIAFRFYGKAPMVGYRTDVIFHILWIDRDFTLYQHS
;
A
#
# COMPACT_ATOMS: atom_id res chain seq x y z
N MET A 1 -59.58 13.25 -17.36
CA MET A 1 -58.38 12.43 -17.66
C MET A 1 -57.16 13.24 -17.24
N GLY A 2 -56.62 12.96 -16.05
CA GLY A 2 -55.47 13.67 -15.49
C GLY A 2 -54.15 13.04 -15.92
N ASN A 3 -53.21 13.84 -16.42
CA ASN A 3 -51.95 13.37 -16.95
C ASN A 3 -50.92 13.26 -15.81
N VAL A 4 -50.57 12.04 -15.40
CA VAL A 4 -49.58 11.77 -14.34
C VAL A 4 -48.17 11.92 -14.93
N ARG A 5 -47.41 12.91 -14.46
CA ARG A 5 -45.99 13.06 -14.80
C ARG A 5 -45.18 11.96 -14.09
N LYS A 6 -44.56 11.06 -14.85
CA LYS A 6 -43.59 10.09 -14.33
C LYS A 6 -42.35 10.84 -13.85
N ILE A 7 -42.07 10.79 -12.55
CA ILE A 7 -40.81 11.24 -11.96
C ILE A 7 -39.82 10.09 -12.08
N THR A 8 -38.79 10.26 -12.90
CA THR A 8 -37.66 9.32 -13.01
C THR A 8 -36.74 9.50 -11.79
N PRO A 9 -36.26 8.43 -11.14
CA PRO A 9 -35.36 8.54 -10.00
C PRO A 9 -33.99 9.04 -10.47
N ASN A 10 -33.49 10.10 -9.83
CA ASN A 10 -32.15 10.61 -10.08
C ASN A 10 -31.11 9.52 -9.77
N LYS A 11 -30.30 9.19 -10.77
CA LYS A 11 -29.11 8.33 -10.65
C LYS A 11 -28.17 8.94 -9.61
N PRO A 12 -27.64 8.17 -8.64
CA PRO A 12 -26.73 8.72 -7.63
C PRO A 12 -25.52 9.32 -8.35
N THR A 13 -25.35 10.63 -8.21
CA THR A 13 -24.18 11.36 -8.67
C THR A 13 -22.95 10.72 -8.04
N SER A 14 -22.10 10.15 -8.89
CA SER A 14 -20.74 9.70 -8.57
C SER A 14 -20.08 10.73 -7.65
N SER A 15 -19.84 10.35 -6.39
CA SER A 15 -19.09 11.19 -5.45
C SER A 15 -17.72 11.43 -6.08
N LYS A 16 -17.39 12.69 -6.40
CA LYS A 16 -16.04 13.10 -6.81
C LYS A 16 -15.06 12.59 -5.75
N ARG A 17 -14.31 11.54 -6.04
CA ARG A 17 -13.19 11.12 -5.19
C ARG A 17 -12.13 12.21 -5.30
N PHE A 18 -11.88 12.92 -4.22
CA PHE A 18 -10.75 13.84 -4.15
C PHE A 18 -9.45 13.03 -4.27
N SER A 19 -8.50 13.56 -5.02
CA SER A 19 -7.18 12.94 -5.18
C SER A 19 -6.40 13.09 -3.88
N THR A 20 -5.83 11.98 -3.39
CA THR A 20 -4.96 11.97 -2.20
C THR A 20 -3.48 12.08 -2.54
N GLN A 21 -3.15 12.56 -3.76
CA GLN A 21 -1.76 12.67 -4.21
C GLN A 21 -0.94 13.72 -3.47
N HIS A 22 -1.59 14.76 -2.96
CA HIS A 22 -0.95 15.82 -2.17
C HIS A 22 -0.94 15.53 -0.66
N GLU A 23 -1.44 14.37 -0.26
CA GLU A 23 -1.48 13.94 1.13
C GLU A 23 -0.26 13.10 1.47
N HIS A 24 0.10 13.12 2.75
CA HIS A 24 1.15 12.29 3.33
C HIS A 24 0.62 10.87 3.65
N PRO A 25 1.47 9.83 3.58
CA PRO A 25 1.05 8.47 3.88
C PRO A 25 0.78 8.26 5.37
N ILE A 26 -0.29 7.53 5.69
CA ILE A 26 -0.54 6.97 7.02
C ILE A 26 -0.26 5.47 6.97
N PHE A 27 0.59 4.98 7.86
CA PHE A 27 0.99 3.57 7.88
C PHE A 27 0.08 2.73 8.78
N CYS A 28 -0.52 1.68 8.21
CA CYS A 28 -1.43 0.79 8.91
C CYS A 28 -0.86 -0.62 9.03
N PHE A 29 -0.75 -1.10 10.27
CA PHE A 29 -0.22 -2.43 10.64
C PHE A 29 -1.32 -3.47 10.93
N LYS A 30 -2.59 -3.09 10.79
CA LYS A 30 -3.75 -3.93 11.14
C LYS A 30 -3.69 -5.33 10.53
N TYR A 31 -3.17 -5.44 9.31
CA TYR A 31 -3.12 -6.67 8.53
C TYR A 31 -1.70 -7.17 8.25
N LEU A 32 -0.71 -6.63 8.97
CA LEU A 32 0.67 -7.10 8.86
C LEU A 32 0.74 -8.56 9.30
N ASP A 33 1.36 -9.41 8.47
CA ASP A 33 1.65 -10.79 8.80
C ASP A 33 2.37 -10.91 10.14
N ARG A 34 1.98 -11.90 10.95
CA ARG A 34 2.52 -12.13 12.29
C ARG A 34 3.40 -13.38 12.36
N ASN A 35 3.56 -14.06 11.24
CA ASN A 35 4.35 -15.27 11.11
C ASN A 35 5.69 -14.92 10.45
N TYR A 36 5.88 -15.39 9.22
CA TYR A 36 7.17 -15.35 8.53
C TYR A 36 7.52 -13.96 7.98
N TYR A 37 6.56 -13.25 7.38
CA TYR A 37 6.77 -11.91 6.80
C TYR A 37 6.44 -10.81 7.81
N SER A 38 6.89 -10.98 9.05
CA SER A 38 6.48 -10.16 10.18
C SER A 38 7.61 -9.25 10.68
N LEU A 39 7.22 -8.16 11.34
CA LEU A 39 8.18 -7.35 12.09
C LEU A 39 8.80 -8.15 13.25
N GLY A 40 8.13 -9.20 13.74
CA GLY A 40 8.65 -10.08 14.79
C GLY A 40 9.90 -10.84 14.37
N ALA A 41 9.95 -11.26 13.10
CA ALA A 41 11.10 -11.94 12.50
C ALA A 41 12.30 -11.00 12.30
N CYS A 42 12.10 -9.67 12.26
CA CYS A 42 13.16 -8.70 12.00
C CYS A 42 14.25 -8.63 13.07
N THR A 43 15.51 -8.41 12.64
CA THR A 43 16.61 -8.08 13.56
C THR A 43 16.40 -6.68 14.18
N LYS A 44 17.24 -6.31 15.16
CA LYS A 44 17.16 -4.97 15.77
C LYS A 44 17.46 -3.88 14.74
N GLU A 45 18.45 -4.11 13.90
CA GLU A 45 18.92 -3.19 12.86
C GLU A 45 17.87 -2.99 11.77
N GLU A 46 17.22 -4.08 11.36
CA GLU A 46 16.11 -4.02 10.40
C GLU A 46 14.90 -3.27 10.96
N LYS A 47 14.58 -3.46 12.25
CA LYS A 47 13.49 -2.72 12.91
C LYS A 47 13.78 -1.23 12.99
N ALA A 48 15.02 -0.86 13.30
CA ALA A 48 15.45 0.54 13.30
C ALA A 48 15.34 1.14 11.88
N ALA A 49 15.89 0.47 10.87
CA ALA A 49 15.84 0.95 9.50
C ALA A 49 14.40 1.01 8.94
N PHE A 50 13.53 0.10 9.38
CA PHE A 50 12.10 0.15 9.08
C PHE A 50 11.45 1.41 9.65
N ALA A 51 11.68 1.72 10.93
CA ALA A 51 11.17 2.93 11.56
C ALA A 51 11.70 4.21 10.87
N ASP A 52 13.01 4.29 10.61
CA ASP A 52 13.64 5.41 9.90
C ASP A 52 13.09 5.60 8.47
N THR A 53 12.69 4.50 7.83
CA THR A 53 12.07 4.56 6.49
C THR A 53 10.64 5.07 6.56
N LEU A 54 9.85 4.64 7.54
CA LEU A 54 8.50 5.17 7.74
C LEU A 54 8.51 6.66 8.08
N ASP A 55 9.43 7.09 8.93
CA ASP A 55 9.61 8.51 9.27
C ASP A 55 9.89 9.33 8.01
N ARG A 56 10.90 8.97 7.22
CA ARG A 56 11.24 9.67 5.98
C ARG A 56 10.10 9.68 4.96
N LEU A 57 9.40 8.56 4.79
CA LEU A 57 8.25 8.49 3.88
C LEU A 57 7.08 9.35 4.37
N SER A 58 6.88 9.47 5.69
CA SER A 58 5.80 10.30 6.26
C SER A 58 6.00 11.79 5.99
N GLN A 59 7.23 12.23 5.73
CA GLN A 59 7.55 13.62 5.39
C GLN A 59 7.26 13.97 3.92
N LEU A 60 6.88 12.98 3.09
CA LEU A 60 6.63 13.16 1.66
C LEU A 60 5.15 12.96 1.33
N THR A 61 4.67 13.69 0.34
CA THR A 61 3.38 13.42 -0.28
C THR A 61 3.46 12.18 -1.17
N TRP A 62 2.31 11.56 -1.43
CA TRP A 62 2.22 10.45 -2.38
C TRP A 62 2.73 10.81 -3.80
N ALA A 63 2.55 12.06 -4.22
CA ALA A 63 3.08 12.56 -5.49
C ALA A 63 4.61 12.56 -5.51
N GLU A 64 5.26 13.04 -4.44
CA GLU A 64 6.72 13.06 -4.32
C GLU A 64 7.31 11.65 -4.22
N ILE A 65 6.67 10.78 -3.43
CA ILE A 65 7.02 9.36 -3.34
C ILE A 65 6.97 8.71 -4.72
N SER A 66 5.91 8.94 -5.50
CA SER A 66 5.76 8.34 -6.83
C SER A 66 6.80 8.79 -7.86
N LYS A 67 7.41 9.95 -7.64
CA LYS A 67 8.49 10.50 -8.49
C LYS A 67 9.89 10.14 -7.97
N SER A 68 9.99 9.63 -6.75
CA SER A 68 11.26 9.25 -6.13
C SER A 68 11.81 7.97 -6.73
N HIS A 69 13.14 7.81 -6.69
CA HIS A 69 13.80 6.62 -7.22
C HIS A 69 13.41 5.36 -6.43
N ARG A 70 13.12 4.24 -7.12
CA ARG A 70 12.66 2.98 -6.50
C ARG A 70 13.63 2.33 -5.50
N HIS A 71 14.92 2.65 -5.60
CA HIS A 71 15.96 2.20 -4.67
C HIS A 71 16.23 3.24 -3.55
N GLY A 72 15.50 4.35 -3.54
CA GLY A 72 15.46 5.34 -2.47
C GLY A 72 14.09 5.31 -1.78
N LEU A 73 13.40 6.46 -1.72
CA LEU A 73 12.07 6.60 -1.12
C LEU A 73 10.90 6.33 -2.09
N GLY A 74 11.20 5.97 -3.33
CA GLY A 74 10.19 5.51 -4.29
C GLY A 74 9.79 4.05 -4.03
N TYR A 75 8.94 3.52 -4.91
CA TYR A 75 8.48 2.14 -4.82
C TYR A 75 8.42 1.45 -6.17
N GLU A 76 8.35 0.12 -6.11
CA GLU A 76 7.98 -0.71 -7.26
C GLU A 76 6.56 -1.24 -7.11
N LYS A 77 5.90 -1.50 -8.24
CA LYS A 77 4.58 -2.12 -8.29
C LYS A 77 4.76 -3.62 -8.44
N ILE A 78 4.07 -4.39 -7.59
CA ILE A 78 4.11 -5.85 -7.60
C ILE A 78 2.77 -6.36 -8.11
N ALA A 79 2.82 -7.26 -9.09
CA ALA A 79 1.63 -7.91 -9.59
C ALA A 79 1.10 -8.89 -8.52
N ARG A 80 -0.22 -8.89 -8.35
CA ARG A 80 -0.91 -9.77 -7.37
C ARG A 80 -0.52 -11.24 -7.51
N ASN A 81 -0.44 -11.73 -8.74
CA ASN A 81 -0.07 -13.12 -9.05
C ASN A 81 1.41 -13.44 -8.82
N SER A 82 2.26 -12.45 -8.52
CA SER A 82 3.66 -12.67 -8.15
C SER A 82 3.85 -12.93 -6.65
N ILE A 83 2.85 -12.62 -5.82
CA ILE A 83 2.91 -12.84 -4.38
C ILE A 83 2.74 -14.33 -4.07
N ARG A 84 3.73 -14.91 -3.38
CA ARG A 84 3.72 -16.32 -2.97
C ARG A 84 3.01 -16.54 -1.62
N ALA A 85 2.87 -15.49 -0.82
CA ALA A 85 2.15 -15.54 0.44
C ALA A 85 0.63 -15.56 0.24
N THR A 86 -0.11 -16.01 1.25
CA THR A 86 -1.58 -15.89 1.25
C THR A 86 -1.98 -14.41 1.28
N ILE A 87 -2.77 -13.98 0.31
CA ILE A 87 -3.30 -12.62 0.26
C ILE A 87 -4.55 -12.54 1.16
N PRO A 88 -4.64 -11.57 2.09
CA PRO A 88 -5.81 -11.44 2.95
C PRO A 88 -7.09 -11.23 2.14
N THR A 89 -8.18 -11.92 2.52
CA THR A 89 -9.45 -11.94 1.77
C THR A 89 -10.14 -10.59 1.62
N HIS A 90 -9.83 -9.62 2.49
CA HIS A 90 -10.36 -8.25 2.39
C HIS A 90 -9.70 -7.42 1.29
N VAL A 91 -8.55 -7.86 0.75
CA VAL A 91 -7.83 -7.15 -0.30
C VAL A 91 -8.48 -7.45 -1.63
N LYS A 92 -9.00 -6.42 -2.29
CA LYS A 92 -9.68 -6.54 -3.59
C LYS A 92 -8.73 -6.97 -4.71
N GLU A 93 -9.29 -7.56 -5.76
CA GLU A 93 -8.53 -8.07 -6.91
C GLU A 93 -7.87 -6.98 -7.75
N ASP A 94 -8.44 -5.77 -7.77
CA ASP A 94 -7.95 -4.62 -8.55
C ASP A 94 -6.84 -3.82 -7.84
N VAL A 95 -6.44 -4.24 -6.65
CA VAL A 95 -5.39 -3.58 -5.87
C VAL A 95 -4.01 -3.86 -6.47
N ILE A 96 -3.23 -2.79 -6.64
CA ILE A 96 -1.80 -2.87 -6.99
C ILE A 96 -1.01 -2.91 -5.68
N PHE A 97 -0.18 -3.94 -5.52
CA PHE A 97 0.76 -3.99 -4.40
C PHE A 97 1.97 -3.09 -4.68
N ILE A 98 2.48 -2.50 -3.61
CA ILE A 98 3.59 -1.55 -3.61
C ILE A 98 4.65 -2.07 -2.66
N ALA A 99 5.92 -2.04 -3.09
CA ALA A 99 7.07 -2.43 -2.29
C ALA A 99 8.02 -1.24 -2.07
N PHE A 100 8.24 -0.90 -0.80
CA PHE A 100 9.22 0.11 -0.37
C PHE A 100 10.44 -0.59 0.24
N ARG A 101 11.64 -0.21 -0.19
CA ARG A 101 12.89 -0.72 0.39
C ARG A 101 13.12 -0.04 1.74
N PHE A 102 13.38 -0.81 2.79
CA PHE A 102 13.57 -0.27 4.15
C PHE A 102 14.92 -0.62 4.78
N TYR A 103 15.53 -1.74 4.39
CA TYR A 103 16.84 -2.16 4.89
C TYR A 103 17.66 -2.82 3.78
N GLY A 104 18.73 -2.16 3.33
CA GLY A 104 19.44 -2.56 2.12
C GLY A 104 18.50 -2.60 0.91
N LYS A 105 18.14 -3.80 0.45
CA LYS A 105 17.11 -4.02 -0.58
C LYS A 105 15.86 -4.75 -0.06
N ALA A 106 15.79 -5.12 1.21
CA ALA A 106 14.61 -5.78 1.77
C ALA A 106 13.39 -4.84 1.68
N PRO A 107 12.25 -5.31 1.12
CA PRO A 107 11.06 -4.48 1.04
C PRO A 107 10.04 -4.74 2.15
N MET A 108 9.29 -3.69 2.49
CA MET A 108 7.96 -3.80 3.06
C MET A 108 6.94 -3.73 1.91
N VAL A 109 6.00 -4.66 1.88
CA VAL A 109 5.02 -4.80 0.81
C VAL A 109 3.61 -4.62 1.36
N GLY A 110 2.81 -3.86 0.63
CA GLY A 110 1.47 -3.48 1.05
C GLY A 110 0.65 -2.89 -0.08
N TYR A 111 -0.46 -2.28 0.26
CA TYR A 111 -1.30 -1.57 -0.70
C TYR A 111 -1.79 -0.24 -0.14
N ARG A 112 -2.11 0.68 -1.06
CA ARG A 112 -2.63 2.00 -0.72
C ARG A 112 -4.15 2.06 -0.91
N THR A 113 -4.83 2.60 0.09
CA THR A 113 -6.23 3.06 -0.02
C THR A 113 -6.28 4.50 0.46
N ASP A 114 -6.57 5.43 -0.45
CA ASP A 114 -6.56 6.87 -0.18
C ASP A 114 -5.21 7.33 0.41
N VAL A 115 -5.17 7.80 1.65
CA VAL A 115 -3.92 8.21 2.33
C VAL A 115 -3.22 7.05 3.04
N ILE A 116 -3.90 5.93 3.25
CA ILE A 116 -3.43 4.84 4.10
C ILE A 116 -2.62 3.85 3.28
N PHE A 117 -1.40 3.56 3.71
CA PHE A 117 -0.62 2.42 3.27
C PHE A 117 -0.79 1.26 4.25
N HIS A 118 -1.51 0.22 3.83
CA HIS A 118 -1.67 -1.02 4.58
C HIS A 118 -0.46 -1.91 4.33
N ILE A 119 0.42 -2.02 5.33
CA ILE A 119 1.58 -2.91 5.28
C ILE A 119 1.10 -4.33 5.56
N LEU A 120 1.41 -5.25 4.65
CA LEU A 120 0.99 -6.65 4.73
C LEU A 120 2.16 -7.58 5.05
N TRP A 121 3.35 -7.31 4.50
CA TRP A 121 4.49 -8.20 4.58
C TRP A 121 5.80 -7.43 4.73
N ILE A 122 6.72 -7.95 5.54
CA ILE A 122 8.13 -7.53 5.60
C ILE A 122 8.97 -8.66 5.01
N ASP A 123 9.48 -8.48 3.79
CA ASP A 123 10.19 -9.52 3.02
C ASP A 123 11.71 -9.41 3.18
N ARG A 124 12.18 -9.65 4.41
CA ARG A 124 13.61 -9.56 4.78
C ARG A 124 14.52 -10.51 4.00
N ASP A 125 13.99 -11.65 3.57
CA ASP A 125 14.78 -12.74 2.95
C ASP A 125 14.58 -12.85 1.43
N PHE A 126 13.87 -11.89 0.81
CA PHE A 126 13.63 -11.84 -0.64
C PHE A 126 12.87 -13.05 -1.20
N THR A 127 11.92 -13.58 -0.43
CA THR A 127 11.17 -14.80 -0.80
C THR A 127 9.72 -14.55 -1.17
N LEU A 128 9.14 -13.40 -0.81
CA LEU A 128 7.72 -13.09 -1.01
C LEU A 128 7.29 -13.11 -2.48
N TYR A 129 8.18 -12.67 -3.37
CA TYR A 129 8.01 -12.64 -4.83
C TYR A 129 9.38 -12.79 -5.50
N GLN A 130 9.41 -12.87 -6.82
CA GLN A 130 10.68 -12.89 -7.55
C GLN A 130 11.29 -11.49 -7.60
N HIS A 131 12.45 -11.31 -6.98
CA HIS A 131 13.22 -10.07 -7.05
C HIS A 131 14.09 -10.04 -8.31
N SER A 132 14.21 -8.85 -8.91
CA SER A 132 15.05 -8.57 -10.08
C SER A 132 16.27 -7.72 -9.72
#